data_AF-A0A852TI23-F1
#
_entry.id   AF-A0A852TI23-F1
#
_cell.length_a   1.000
_cell.length_b   1.000
_cell.length_c   1.000
_cell.angle_alpha   90.00
_cell.angle_beta   90.00
_cell.angle_gamma   90.00
#
_symmetry.space_group_name_H-M   'P 1'
#
loop_
_entity.id
_entity.type
_entity.pdbx_description
1 polymer ?
#
loop_
_entity_poly.entity_id
_entity_poly.type
_entity_poly.pdbx_seq_one_letter_code
_entity_poly.pdbx_strand_id
1 'polypeptide(L)'
;MSNEVIIEELNTLLRGTYMGIRSFEHYIQKAEDDELKRVFQCMQQEVKLNAQKLAERIQNLGGVPADDEGFSGTMHSFLHKAMLPDDSKEIIDDALKGLDHYGVQYSEELVRGDLDPVSKQLAEEVIDTSRKQIEQLQHLLH
;
A
#
# COMPACT_ATOMS: atom_id res chain seq x y z
N MET A 1 11.47 -12.91 20.12
CA MET A 1 10.44 -11.89 19.93
C MET A 1 9.14 -12.37 20.55
N SER A 2 8.38 -11.50 21.22
CA SER A 2 6.99 -11.79 21.56
C SER A 2 6.13 -11.62 20.32
N ASN A 3 5.04 -12.37 20.21
CA ASN A 3 4.07 -12.19 19.12
C ASN A 3 3.53 -10.75 19.09
N GLU A 4 3.50 -10.05 20.22
CA GLU A 4 3.02 -8.66 20.34
C GLU A 4 3.78 -7.69 19.42
N VAL A 5 5.12 -7.77 19.37
CA VAL A 5 5.94 -6.89 18.51
C VAL A 5 5.66 -7.17 17.04
N ILE A 6 5.61 -8.45 16.66
CA ILE A 6 5.32 -8.87 15.28
C ILE A 6 3.91 -8.42 14.87
N ILE A 7 2.93 -8.57 15.76
CA ILE A 7 1.56 -8.11 15.56
C ILE A 7 1.51 -6.59 15.34
N GLU A 8 2.27 -5.81 16.11
CA GLU A 8 2.33 -4.36 15.98
C GLU A 8 2.94 -3.91 14.64
N GLU A 9 4.06 -4.54 14.25
CA GLU A 9 4.72 -4.28 12.97
C GLU A 9 3.81 -4.63 11.79
N LEU A 10 3.21 -5.83 11.78
CA LEU A 10 2.28 -6.24 10.73
C LEU A 10 1.03 -5.36 10.68
N ASN A 11 0.53 -4.90 11.83
CA ASN A 11 -0.59 -3.96 11.88
C ASN A 11 -0.21 -2.60 11.28
N THR A 12 1.03 -2.16 11.46
CA THR A 12 1.53 -0.92 10.86
C THR A 12 1.63 -1.06 9.34
N LEU A 13 2.13 -2.19 8.86
CA LEU A 13 2.17 -2.49 7.43
C LEU A 13 0.75 -2.60 6.82
N LEU A 14 -0.18 -3.24 7.54
CA LEU A 14 -1.58 -3.37 7.13
C LEU A 14 -2.26 -1.99 6.99
N ARG A 15 -2.01 -1.05 7.93
CA ARG A 15 -2.51 0.33 7.81
C ARG A 15 -1.97 1.04 6.57
N GLY A 16 -0.67 0.92 6.30
CA GLY A 16 -0.08 1.46 5.06
C GLY A 16 -0.68 0.83 3.80
N THR A 17 -0.98 -0.46 3.86
CA THR A 17 -1.64 -1.20 2.76
C THR A 17 -3.05 -0.67 2.49
N TYR A 18 -3.85 -0.40 3.54
CA TYR A 18 -5.16 0.24 3.40
C TYR A 18 -5.09 1.66 2.83
N MET A 19 -4.09 2.45 3.25
CA MET A 19 -3.84 3.75 2.64
C MET A 19 -3.60 3.62 1.13
N GLY A 20 -2.77 2.66 0.71
CA GLY A 20 -2.54 2.37 -0.71
C GLY A 20 -3.83 2.03 -1.48
N ILE A 21 -4.69 1.19 -0.89
CA ILE A 21 -5.99 0.83 -1.49
C ILE A 21 -6.83 2.08 -1.77
N ARG A 22 -6.92 3.00 -0.80
CA ARG A 22 -7.69 4.24 -0.91
C ARG A 22 -7.06 5.25 -1.86
N SER A 23 -5.74 5.36 -1.90
CA SER A 23 -5.04 6.16 -2.90
C SER A 23 -5.39 5.67 -4.32
N PHE A 24 -5.39 4.36 -4.56
CA PHE A 24 -5.85 3.82 -5.84
C PHE A 24 -7.33 4.10 -6.12
N GLU A 25 -8.24 4.05 -5.13
CA GLU A 25 -9.65 4.48 -5.33
C GLU A 25 -9.73 5.91 -5.83
N HIS A 26 -8.91 6.78 -5.23
CA HIS A 26 -8.86 8.18 -5.60
C HIS A 26 -8.32 8.38 -7.02
N TYR A 27 -7.23 7.69 -7.38
CA TYR A 27 -6.68 7.73 -8.74
C TYR A 27 -7.67 7.18 -9.79
N ILE A 28 -8.37 6.08 -9.49
CA ILE A 28 -9.38 5.48 -10.38
C ILE A 28 -10.55 6.45 -10.64
N GLN A 29 -10.98 7.19 -9.60
CA GLN A 29 -12.04 8.20 -9.73
C GLN A 29 -11.62 9.41 -10.58
N LYS A 30 -10.33 9.73 -10.59
CA LYS A 30 -9.76 10.92 -11.24
C LYS A 30 -9.23 10.67 -12.64
N ALA A 31 -8.69 9.49 -12.91
CA ALA A 31 -8.22 9.14 -14.24
C ALA A 31 -9.35 9.34 -15.27
N GLU A 32 -9.04 9.91 -16.42
CA GLU A 32 -9.99 9.96 -17.55
C GLU A 32 -9.77 8.79 -18.50
N ASP A 33 -8.50 8.41 -18.70
CA ASP A 33 -8.09 7.31 -19.56
C ASP A 33 -8.53 5.94 -19.03
N ASP A 34 -9.22 5.18 -19.88
CA ASP A 34 -9.80 3.88 -19.53
C ASP A 34 -8.73 2.79 -19.34
N GLU A 35 -7.58 2.89 -20.02
CA GLU A 35 -6.47 1.94 -19.86
C GLU A 35 -5.81 2.15 -18.49
N LEU A 36 -5.50 3.40 -18.15
CA LEU A 36 -4.95 3.78 -16.85
C LEU A 36 -5.87 3.39 -15.69
N LYS A 37 -7.20 3.60 -15.84
CA LYS A 37 -8.18 3.10 -14.86
C LYS A 37 -8.07 1.60 -14.64
N ARG A 38 -7.99 0.82 -15.72
CA ARG A 38 -7.88 -0.65 -15.62
C ARG A 38 -6.59 -1.07 -14.94
N VAL A 39 -5.48 -0.38 -15.24
CA VAL A 39 -4.20 -0.61 -14.56
C VAL A 39 -4.33 -0.35 -13.06
N PHE A 40 -4.83 0.82 -12.66
CA PHE A 40 -5.02 1.13 -11.24
C PHE A 40 -6.00 0.19 -10.54
N GLN A 41 -7.08 -0.23 -11.21
CA GLN A 41 -8.00 -1.24 -10.67
C GLN A 41 -7.30 -2.57 -10.43
N CYS A 42 -6.46 -3.03 -11.37
CA CYS A 42 -5.69 -4.26 -11.21
C CYS A 42 -4.72 -4.16 -10.02
N MET A 43 -3.95 -3.07 -9.95
CA MET A 43 -3.02 -2.79 -8.85
C MET A 43 -3.74 -2.77 -7.51
N GLN A 44 -4.89 -2.11 -7.43
CA GLN A 44 -5.70 -2.06 -6.22
C GLN A 44 -6.12 -3.45 -5.74
N GLN A 45 -6.51 -4.35 -6.66
CA GLN A 45 -6.87 -5.72 -6.28
C GLN A 45 -5.68 -6.50 -5.71
N GLU A 46 -4.47 -6.30 -6.25
CA GLU A 46 -3.25 -6.88 -5.68
C GLU A 46 -3.00 -6.36 -4.25
N VAL A 47 -3.18 -5.06 -4.02
CA VAL A 47 -3.02 -4.47 -2.67
C VAL A 47 -4.11 -4.96 -1.70
N LYS A 48 -5.36 -5.14 -2.16
CA LYS A 48 -6.46 -5.74 -1.38
C LYS A 48 -6.14 -7.18 -0.95
N LEU A 49 -5.55 -7.98 -1.84
CA LEU A 49 -5.11 -9.34 -1.51
C LEU A 49 -4.00 -9.32 -0.44
N ASN A 50 -3.04 -8.40 -0.56
CA ASN A 50 -1.99 -8.23 0.44
C ASN A 50 -2.55 -7.86 1.83
N ALA A 51 -3.53 -6.94 1.88
CA ALA A 51 -4.21 -6.59 3.13
C ALA A 51 -4.90 -7.79 3.78
N GLN A 52 -5.55 -8.64 2.98
CA GLN A 52 -6.19 -9.87 3.46
C GLN A 52 -5.17 -10.83 4.09
N LYS A 53 -4.05 -11.09 3.39
CA LYS A 53 -2.98 -11.95 3.92
C LYS A 53 -2.38 -11.43 5.22
N LEU A 54 -2.15 -10.11 5.31
CA LEU A 54 -1.63 -9.46 6.51
C LEU A 54 -2.60 -9.60 7.69
N ALA A 55 -3.89 -9.32 7.45
CA ALA A 55 -4.92 -9.48 8.47
C ALA A 55 -5.03 -10.93 8.97
N GLU A 56 -5.00 -11.90 8.06
CA GLU A 56 -5.00 -13.33 8.42
C GLU A 56 -3.77 -13.69 9.27
N ARG A 57 -2.58 -13.22 8.88
CA ARG A 57 -1.34 -13.48 9.64
C ARG A 57 -1.42 -12.91 11.06
N ILE A 58 -1.94 -11.69 11.22
CA ILE A 58 -2.13 -11.05 12.53
C ILE A 58 -3.08 -11.89 13.40
N GLN A 59 -4.19 -12.36 12.85
CA GLN A 59 -5.14 -13.23 13.56
C GLN A 59 -4.50 -14.55 13.98
N ASN A 60 -3.72 -15.17 13.10
CA ASN A 60 -3.00 -16.41 13.39
C ASN A 60 -1.96 -16.27 14.51
N LEU A 61 -1.44 -15.06 14.73
CA LEU A 61 -0.54 -14.73 15.84
C LEU A 61 -1.28 -14.41 17.16
N GLY A 62 -2.62 -14.37 17.12
CA GLY A 62 -3.48 -14.01 18.25
C GLY A 62 -3.80 -12.51 18.37
N GLY A 63 -3.43 -11.71 17.36
CA GLY A 63 -3.68 -10.28 17.32
C GLY A 63 -5.03 -9.90 16.69
N VAL A 64 -5.42 -8.64 16.87
CA VAL A 64 -6.56 -8.04 16.16
C VAL A 64 -6.02 -7.23 14.99
N PRO A 65 -6.42 -7.50 13.74
CA PRO A 65 -6.03 -6.70 12.59
C PRO A 65 -6.58 -5.28 12.69
N ALA A 66 -5.78 -4.32 12.26
CA ALA A 66 -6.19 -2.95 12.07
C ALA A 66 -7.34 -2.90 11.05
N ASP A 67 -8.29 -2.02 11.32
CA ASP A 67 -9.35 -1.69 10.38
C ASP A 67 -8.93 -0.55 9.46
N ASP A 68 -9.71 -0.38 8.39
CA ASP A 68 -9.53 0.71 7.44
C ASP A 68 -10.03 2.08 8.00
N GLU A 69 -10.83 2.07 9.07
CA GLU A 69 -11.49 3.28 9.61
C GLU A 69 -10.55 4.16 10.47
N GLY A 70 -9.52 3.59 11.09
CA GLY A 70 -8.65 4.28 12.06
C GLY A 70 -7.67 5.33 11.51
N PHE A 71 -7.46 5.44 10.19
CA PHE A 71 -6.35 6.24 9.61
C PHE A 71 -6.77 7.55 8.91
N SER A 72 -7.96 8.07 9.20
CA SER A 72 -8.50 9.24 8.49
C SER A 72 -7.63 10.51 8.55
N GLY A 73 -6.88 10.75 9.64
CA GLY A 73 -6.16 12.01 9.86
C GLY A 73 -4.88 12.23 9.02
N THR A 74 -3.93 11.30 9.09
CA THR A 74 -2.66 11.33 8.32
C THR A 74 -2.92 11.12 6.82
N MET A 75 -3.87 10.25 6.49
CA MET A 75 -4.30 9.99 5.13
C MET A 75 -5.00 11.18 4.48
N HIS A 76 -5.91 11.87 5.20
CA HIS A 76 -6.54 13.08 4.69
C HIS A 76 -5.50 14.16 4.40
N SER A 77 -4.44 14.29 5.21
CA SER A 77 -3.35 15.24 4.90
C SER A 77 -2.55 14.87 3.65
N PHE A 78 -2.32 13.58 3.37
CA PHE A 78 -1.64 13.13 2.15
C PHE A 78 -2.52 13.37 0.91
N LEU A 79 -3.76 12.89 0.94
CA LEU A 79 -4.73 13.07 -0.15
C LEU A 79 -5.06 14.56 -0.38
N HIS A 80 -5.13 15.38 0.67
CA HIS A 80 -5.40 16.82 0.55
C HIS A 80 -4.20 17.60 0.00
N LYS A 81 -2.96 17.15 0.27
CA LYS A 81 -1.76 17.74 -0.35
C LYS A 81 -1.62 17.33 -1.82
N ALA A 82 -2.06 16.12 -2.17
CA ALA A 82 -2.21 15.67 -3.53
C ALA A 82 -3.51 16.23 -4.13
N MET A 83 -3.61 17.56 -4.31
CA MET A 83 -4.60 18.11 -5.26
C MET A 83 -4.26 17.53 -6.63
N LEU A 84 -4.85 16.37 -6.93
CA LEU A 84 -4.48 15.60 -8.09
C LEU A 84 -4.89 16.37 -9.35
N PRO A 85 -3.94 16.64 -10.23
CA PRO A 85 -4.21 17.33 -11.48
C PRO A 85 -5.08 16.45 -12.37
N ASP A 86 -5.90 17.05 -13.22
CA ASP A 86 -6.74 16.30 -14.18
C ASP A 86 -5.90 15.61 -15.28
N ASP A 87 -4.57 15.79 -15.26
CA ASP A 87 -3.64 15.21 -16.21
C ASP A 87 -3.16 13.81 -15.77
N SER A 88 -3.28 12.84 -16.68
CA SER A 88 -2.92 11.43 -16.43
C SER A 88 -1.45 11.26 -16.00
N LYS A 89 -0.54 12.10 -16.51
CA LYS A 89 0.87 12.03 -16.14
C LYS A 89 1.09 12.44 -14.69
N GLU A 90 0.41 13.48 -14.25
CA GLU A 90 0.53 13.96 -12.87
C GLU A 90 -0.09 12.97 -11.88
N ILE A 91 -1.18 12.30 -12.26
CA ILE A 91 -1.75 11.18 -11.47
C ILE A 91 -0.75 10.03 -11.34
N ILE A 92 -0.08 9.65 -12.44
CA ILE A 92 0.95 8.60 -12.42
C ILE A 92 2.14 9.02 -11.56
N ASP A 93 2.61 10.26 -11.65
CA ASP A 93 3.73 10.78 -10.86
C ASP A 93 3.43 10.79 -9.35
N ASP A 94 2.21 11.15 -8.96
CA ASP A 94 1.78 11.07 -7.56
C ASP A 94 1.71 9.62 -7.06
N ALA A 95 1.14 8.71 -7.86
CA ALA A 95 1.09 7.29 -7.54
C ALA A 95 2.49 6.69 -7.38
N LEU A 96 3.45 7.06 -8.24
CA LEU A 96 4.85 6.66 -8.14
C LEU A 96 5.49 7.14 -6.84
N LYS A 97 5.29 8.40 -6.44
CA LYS A 97 5.81 8.93 -5.17
C LYS A 97 5.22 8.21 -3.97
N GLY A 98 3.91 7.95 -3.99
CA GLY A 98 3.22 7.23 -2.94
C GLY A 98 3.75 5.80 -2.78
N LEU A 99 3.90 5.07 -3.89
CA LEU A 99 4.44 3.71 -3.90
C LEU A 99 5.90 3.65 -3.47
N ASP A 100 6.76 4.55 -3.97
CA ASP A 100 8.18 4.58 -3.60
C ASP A 100 8.36 4.89 -2.11
N HIS A 101 7.68 5.93 -1.61
CA HIS A 101 7.85 6.37 -0.24
C HIS A 101 7.17 5.43 0.78
N TYR A 102 5.89 5.13 0.60
CA TYR A 102 5.13 4.34 1.58
C TYR A 102 5.17 2.84 1.29
N GLY A 103 5.05 2.45 0.02
CA GLY A 103 5.03 1.05 -0.39
C GLY A 103 6.39 0.37 -0.30
N VAL A 104 7.49 1.12 -0.51
CA VAL A 104 8.85 0.59 -0.48
C VAL A 104 9.65 1.13 0.70
N GLN A 105 10.06 2.40 0.71
CA GLN A 105 11.03 2.92 1.70
C GLN A 105 10.56 2.76 3.15
N TYR A 106 9.36 3.27 3.46
CA TYR A 106 8.79 3.19 4.81
C TYR A 106 8.50 1.74 5.22
N SER A 107 7.99 0.93 4.29
CA SER A 107 7.70 -0.48 4.55
C SER A 107 8.98 -1.29 4.80
N GLU A 108 10.06 -1.03 4.07
CA GLU A 108 11.38 -1.61 4.32
C GLU A 108 11.94 -1.22 5.68
N GLU A 109 11.82 0.05 6.07
CA GLU A 109 12.26 0.52 7.39
C GLU A 109 11.49 -0.16 8.52
N LEU A 110 10.18 -0.35 8.34
CA LEU A 110 9.31 -1.01 9.30
C LEU A 110 9.66 -2.49 9.51
N VAL A 111 10.05 -3.19 8.43
CA VAL A 111 10.27 -4.65 8.46
C VAL A 111 11.73 -5.02 8.74
N ARG A 112 12.59 -4.04 9.03
CA ARG A 112 13.98 -4.26 9.52
C ARG A 112 14.04 -4.87 10.93
N GLY A 113 12.92 -4.90 11.67
CA GLY A 113 12.80 -5.61 12.94
C GLY A 113 12.95 -7.13 12.81
N ASP A 114 13.01 -7.87 13.93
CA ASP A 114 13.01 -9.34 13.88
C ASP A 114 11.59 -9.89 13.68
N LEU A 115 11.07 -9.79 12.47
CA LEU A 115 9.91 -10.58 12.07
C LEU A 115 10.26 -12.07 12.08
N ASP A 116 9.31 -12.92 12.47
CA ASP A 116 9.46 -14.36 12.24
C ASP A 116 9.49 -14.66 10.73
N PRO A 117 10.05 -15.81 10.30
CA PRO A 117 10.25 -16.10 8.87
C PRO A 117 9.00 -15.98 8.01
N VAL A 118 7.83 -16.36 8.54
CA VAL A 118 6.57 -16.32 7.78
C VAL A 118 6.08 -14.88 7.65
N SER A 119 6.16 -14.10 8.73
CA SER A 119 5.77 -12.69 8.72
C SER A 119 6.72 -11.85 7.86
N LYS A 120 8.01 -12.19 7.87
CA LYS A 120 9.02 -11.54 7.04
C LYS A 120 8.77 -11.78 5.55
N GLN A 121 8.55 -13.04 5.16
CA GLN A 121 8.23 -13.37 3.78
C GLN A 121 6.97 -12.63 3.30
N LEU A 122 5.93 -12.57 4.14
CA LEU A 122 4.72 -11.84 3.79
C LEU A 122 4.96 -10.33 3.62
N ALA A 123 5.77 -9.74 4.49
CA ALA A 123 6.15 -8.34 4.37
C ALA A 123 6.96 -8.07 3.08
N GLU A 124 7.89 -8.96 2.73
CA GLU A 124 8.64 -8.90 1.47
C GLU A 124 7.69 -9.00 0.25
N GLU A 125 6.70 -9.90 0.26
CA GLU A 125 5.68 -10.00 -0.80
C GLU A 125 4.90 -8.67 -1.00
N VAL A 126 4.58 -7.98 0.10
CA VAL A 126 3.88 -6.69 0.05
C VAL A 126 4.77 -5.62 -0.60
N ILE A 127 6.03 -5.53 -0.20
CA ILE A 127 7.01 -4.55 -0.74
C ILE A 127 7.29 -4.84 -2.21
N ASP A 128 7.47 -6.11 -2.58
CA ASP A 128 7.70 -6.52 -3.97
C ASP A 128 6.51 -6.21 -4.88
N THR A 129 5.29 -6.29 -4.34
CA THR A 129 4.10 -5.83 -5.06
C THR A 129 4.22 -4.34 -5.40
N SER A 130 4.61 -3.49 -4.44
CA SER A 130 4.81 -2.06 -4.69
C SER A 130 5.94 -1.79 -5.71
N ARG A 131 7.07 -2.50 -5.63
CA ARG A 131 8.17 -2.39 -6.61
C ARG A 131 7.70 -2.72 -8.04
N LYS A 132 6.97 -3.83 -8.20
CA LYS A 132 6.38 -4.22 -9.49
C LYS A 132 5.42 -3.16 -10.02
N GLN A 133 4.60 -2.56 -9.15
CA GLN A 133 3.66 -1.51 -9.55
C GLN A 133 4.38 -0.24 -9.99
N ILE A 134 5.48 0.13 -9.34
CA ILE A 134 6.35 1.24 -9.78
C ILE A 134 6.86 0.99 -11.20
N GLU A 135 7.40 -0.20 -11.48
CA GLU A 135 7.89 -0.57 -12.83
C GLU A 135 6.78 -0.48 -13.88
N GLN A 136 5.58 -0.98 -13.56
CA GLN A 136 4.42 -0.91 -14.46
C GLN A 136 4.02 0.54 -14.77
N LEU A 137 3.97 1.41 -13.77
CA LEU A 137 3.63 2.83 -13.96
C LEU A 137 4.70 3.58 -14.73
N GLN A 138 5.99 3.28 -14.51
CA GLN A 138 7.08 3.87 -15.28
C GLN A 138 6.96 3.55 -16.77
N HIS A 139 6.54 2.33 -17.13
CA HIS A 139 6.32 1.96 -18.54
C HIS A 139 5.18 2.74 -19.21
N LEU A 140 4.22 3.29 -18.47
CA LEU A 140 3.14 4.12 -19.02
C LEU A 140 3.58 5.57 -19.29
N LEU A 141 4.74 5.99 -18.79
CA LEU A 141 5.30 7.33 -19.01
C LEU A 141 6.22 7.38 -20.26
N HIS A 142 6.43 6.26 -20.93
CA HIS A 142 7.37 6.09 -22.05
C HIS A 142 6.69 6.01 -23.41
#